data_AF-A0A6A6TCE3-F1
#
_entry.id   AF-A0A6A6TCE3-F1
#
_cell.length_a   1.000
_cell.length_b   1.000
_cell.length_c   1.000
_cell.angle_alpha   90.00
_cell.angle_beta   90.00
_cell.angle_gamma   90.00
#
_symmetry.space_group_name_H-M   'P 1'
#
loop_
_entity.id
_entity.type
_entity.pdbx_description
1 polymer ?
#
loop_
_entity_poly.entity_id
_entity_poly.type
_entity_poly.pdbx_seq_one_letter_code
_entity_poly.pdbx_strand_id
1 'polypeptide(L)'
;MSSSSRAVVLTFASFVTAQYGPGGQYGPGGNGHGPWGGGDDGDDEDGPFGSGGYGNYLSSRQTAVIAHAVLASLAFVIFFPMGSILIRLASFRGLWLVHGLFQIFAYIIYIAAFALGVSIVQNVPVNLLDHYHPIIGILVFVLLFFQPILGFLHHYQYKKYSRRTIWSHGHLWLGRFVITLGIINGGLGLRFATETGRYEPSKSQIIAYGVVAAIMWLLWVVASVFGERRRSKARAEAIELQNQAAKLQDPPPYEHHYKHQLA
;
A
#
# COMPACT_ATOMS: atom_id res chain seq x y z
N MET A 1 -19.14 -4.84 22.61
CA MET A 1 -18.73 -4.09 21.39
C MET A 1 -17.58 -4.84 20.73
N SER A 2 -17.87 -5.87 19.92
CA SER A 2 -16.85 -6.67 19.24
C SER A 2 -17.53 -7.49 18.13
N SER A 3 -17.63 -6.95 16.91
CA SER A 3 -17.96 -7.74 15.70
C SER A 3 -17.68 -7.05 14.36
N SER A 4 -16.85 -6.01 14.30
CA SER A 4 -16.70 -5.23 13.05
C SER A 4 -15.41 -5.47 12.27
N SER A 5 -14.39 -6.11 12.85
CA SER A 5 -13.08 -6.26 12.20
C SER A 5 -12.88 -7.58 11.45
N ARG A 6 -13.69 -8.60 11.75
CA ARG A 6 -13.62 -9.92 11.09
C ARG A 6 -14.41 -10.00 9.78
N ALA A 7 -15.46 -9.18 9.65
CA ALA A 7 -16.29 -9.17 8.44
C ALA A 7 -15.55 -8.60 7.22
N VAL A 8 -14.76 -7.54 7.39
CA VAL A 8 -14.07 -6.90 6.25
C VAL A 8 -12.98 -7.78 5.64
N VAL A 9 -12.29 -8.60 6.44
CA VAL A 9 -11.22 -9.49 5.93
C VAL A 9 -11.78 -10.76 5.28
N LEU A 10 -12.90 -11.30 5.81
CA LEU A 10 -13.53 -12.48 5.24
C LEU A 10 -14.30 -12.19 3.96
N THR A 11 -14.91 -11.01 3.81
CA THR A 11 -15.63 -10.63 2.59
C THR A 11 -14.69 -10.43 1.39
N PHE A 12 -13.44 -9.98 1.58
CA PHE A 12 -12.50 -9.76 0.48
C PHE A 12 -11.90 -11.04 -0.11
N ALA A 13 -11.64 -12.07 0.71
CA ALA A 13 -11.23 -13.37 0.19
C ALA A 13 -12.34 -13.98 -0.68
N SER A 14 -13.60 -13.84 -0.25
CA SER A 14 -14.76 -14.35 -1.00
C SER A 14 -14.97 -13.67 -2.35
N PHE A 15 -14.71 -12.36 -2.50
CA PHE A 15 -14.89 -11.71 -3.80
C PHE A 15 -13.80 -12.04 -4.82
N VAL A 16 -12.60 -12.44 -4.36
CA VAL A 16 -11.50 -12.82 -5.25
C VAL A 16 -11.49 -14.33 -5.54
N THR A 17 -11.96 -15.17 -4.60
CA THR A 17 -12.05 -16.62 -4.83
C THR A 17 -13.39 -17.08 -5.40
N ALA A 18 -14.50 -16.37 -5.17
CA ALA A 18 -15.82 -16.78 -5.70
C ALA A 18 -15.95 -16.66 -7.22
N GLN A 19 -14.99 -16.04 -7.91
CA GLN A 19 -14.95 -16.00 -9.37
C GLN A 19 -14.11 -17.14 -10.00
N TYR A 20 -13.53 -18.02 -9.18
CA TYR A 20 -12.78 -19.21 -9.64
C TYR A 20 -13.26 -20.47 -8.92
N GLY A 21 -14.56 -20.76 -9.08
CA GLY A 21 -15.09 -22.12 -8.91
C GLY A 21 -14.92 -22.92 -10.21
N PRO A 22 -14.60 -24.22 -10.18
CA PRO A 22 -14.54 -25.04 -11.38
C PRO A 22 -15.93 -25.11 -12.03
N GLY A 23 -16.11 -24.54 -13.23
CA GLY A 23 -17.31 -24.76 -14.06
C GLY A 23 -18.34 -23.61 -14.19
N GLY A 24 -18.02 -22.36 -13.85
CA GLY A 24 -18.99 -21.25 -13.94
C GLY A 24 -19.12 -20.62 -15.33
N GLN A 25 -20.03 -21.10 -16.17
CA GLN A 25 -20.44 -20.48 -17.43
C GLN A 25 -21.53 -19.42 -17.19
N TYR A 26 -21.19 -18.13 -17.23
CA TYR A 26 -22.19 -17.05 -17.28
C TYR A 26 -21.71 -15.82 -18.08
N GLY A 27 -22.34 -15.61 -19.23
CA GLY A 27 -22.37 -14.39 -20.02
C GLY A 27 -23.70 -14.34 -20.78
N PRO A 28 -24.31 -13.16 -21.00
CA PRO A 28 -25.65 -13.06 -21.59
C PRO A 28 -25.63 -13.49 -23.06
N GLY A 29 -26.61 -14.30 -23.45
CA GLY A 29 -26.71 -14.97 -24.73
C GLY A 29 -26.55 -14.06 -25.94
N GLY A 30 -25.57 -14.41 -26.77
CA GLY A 30 -25.46 -13.97 -28.16
C GLY A 30 -25.55 -15.20 -29.05
N ASN A 31 -26.61 -15.28 -29.85
CA ASN A 31 -26.76 -16.29 -30.89
C ASN A 31 -25.68 -16.09 -31.96
N GLY A 32 -24.59 -16.87 -31.86
CA GLY A 32 -23.62 -17.06 -32.93
C GLY A 32 -23.53 -18.55 -33.24
N HIS A 33 -24.26 -19.01 -34.26
CA HIS A 33 -24.11 -20.36 -34.79
C HIS A 33 -22.72 -20.46 -35.45
N GLY A 34 -21.78 -21.14 -34.79
CA GLY A 34 -20.52 -21.62 -35.38
C GLY A 34 -20.70 -23.06 -35.87
N PRO A 35 -20.07 -23.48 -36.98
CA PRO A 35 -20.47 -24.69 -37.71
C PRO A 35 -19.87 -26.00 -37.18
N TRP A 36 -19.58 -26.10 -35.88
CA TRP A 36 -19.02 -27.32 -35.27
C TRP A 36 -19.70 -27.60 -33.94
N GLY A 37 -20.88 -28.21 -34.01
CA GLY A 37 -21.48 -28.92 -32.89
C GLY A 37 -20.92 -30.35 -32.88
N GLY A 38 -20.27 -30.71 -31.78
CA GLY A 38 -19.86 -32.09 -31.49
C GLY A 38 -19.74 -32.22 -29.99
N GLY A 39 -20.76 -32.80 -29.36
CA GLY A 39 -20.56 -33.46 -28.07
C GLY A 39 -19.95 -34.82 -28.37
N ASP A 40 -18.94 -35.21 -27.61
CA ASP A 40 -18.66 -36.61 -27.34
C ASP A 40 -17.87 -36.73 -26.04
N ASP A 41 -18.38 -37.57 -25.15
CA ASP A 41 -17.64 -38.25 -24.10
C ASP A 41 -16.77 -39.31 -24.79
N GLY A 42 -15.46 -39.35 -24.50
CA GLY A 42 -14.61 -40.42 -25.03
C GLY A 42 -13.12 -40.14 -24.94
N ASP A 43 -12.50 -40.75 -23.92
CA ASP A 43 -11.23 -41.48 -23.97
C ASP A 43 -10.09 -40.85 -24.80
N ASP A 44 -9.26 -40.02 -24.16
CA ASP A 44 -8.04 -39.50 -24.78
C ASP A 44 -6.95 -40.59 -24.88
N GLU A 45 -6.72 -41.07 -26.11
CA GLU A 45 -5.52 -41.80 -26.50
C GLU A 45 -4.28 -40.88 -26.44
N ASP A 46 -3.24 -41.34 -25.73
CA ASP A 46 -1.95 -40.67 -25.57
C ASP A 46 -1.18 -40.55 -26.91
N GLY A 47 -1.34 -39.42 -27.59
CA GLY A 47 -0.49 -39.00 -28.72
C GLY A 47 0.83 -38.37 -28.26
N PRO A 48 1.97 -38.54 -28.96
CA PRO A 48 3.31 -38.14 -28.50
C PRO A 48 3.57 -36.62 -28.43
N PHE A 49 2.60 -35.80 -28.81
CA PHE A 49 2.68 -34.34 -28.79
C PHE A 49 1.57 -33.80 -27.89
N GLY A 50 1.74 -34.03 -26.58
CA GLY A 50 0.73 -33.77 -25.57
C GLY A 50 0.35 -32.29 -25.43
N SER A 51 -0.92 -31.99 -25.74
CA SER A 51 -1.63 -30.74 -25.43
C SER A 51 -1.53 -30.35 -23.94
N GLY A 52 -1.32 -31.33 -23.04
CA GLY A 52 -1.18 -31.12 -21.60
C GLY A 52 0.02 -30.25 -21.19
N GLY A 53 1.13 -30.27 -21.94
CA GLY A 53 2.31 -29.44 -21.62
C GLY A 53 2.02 -27.95 -21.76
N TYR A 54 1.51 -27.54 -22.93
CA TYR A 54 1.21 -26.14 -23.24
C TYR A 54 0.12 -25.55 -22.35
N GLY A 55 -0.91 -26.34 -22.01
CA GLY A 55 -1.96 -25.94 -21.06
C GLY A 55 -1.42 -25.60 -19.66
N ASN A 56 -0.49 -26.41 -19.15
CA ASN A 56 0.15 -26.21 -17.84
C ASN A 56 1.02 -24.94 -17.78
N TYR A 57 1.74 -24.61 -18.86
CA TYR A 57 2.54 -23.38 -18.92
C TYR A 57 1.67 -22.11 -18.97
N LEU A 58 0.56 -22.13 -19.73
CA LEU A 58 -0.37 -21.00 -19.81
C LEU A 58 -1.08 -20.76 -18.47
N SER A 59 -1.49 -21.83 -17.78
CA SER A 59 -2.13 -21.74 -16.45
C SER A 59 -1.14 -21.23 -15.38
N SER A 60 0.11 -21.65 -15.44
CA SER A 60 1.17 -21.21 -14.52
C SER A 60 1.46 -19.71 -14.68
N ARG A 61 1.52 -19.21 -15.92
CA ARG A 61 1.70 -17.77 -16.21
C ARG A 61 0.53 -16.94 -15.74
N GLN A 62 -0.70 -17.41 -15.98
CA GLN A 62 -1.91 -16.74 -15.48
C GLN A 62 -1.87 -16.62 -13.95
N THR A 63 -1.53 -17.71 -13.29
CA THR A 63 -1.41 -17.77 -11.83
C THR A 63 -0.38 -16.76 -11.31
N ALA A 64 0.78 -16.65 -11.96
CA ALA A 64 1.81 -15.68 -11.59
C ALA A 64 1.34 -14.22 -11.74
N VAL A 65 0.62 -13.89 -12.82
CA VAL A 65 0.07 -12.54 -13.05
C VAL A 65 -1.00 -12.19 -12.00
N ILE A 66 -1.91 -13.11 -11.72
CA ILE A 66 -2.95 -12.92 -10.69
C ILE A 66 -2.29 -12.77 -9.31
N ALA A 67 -1.34 -13.64 -8.96
CA ALA A 67 -0.63 -13.56 -7.69
C ALA A 67 0.15 -12.24 -7.55
N HIS A 68 0.83 -11.78 -8.61
CA HIS A 68 1.48 -10.48 -8.63
C HIS A 68 0.49 -9.35 -8.32
N ALA A 69 -0.63 -9.30 -9.05
CA ALA A 69 -1.63 -8.25 -8.91
C ALA A 69 -2.27 -8.23 -7.51
N VAL A 70 -2.60 -9.41 -6.97
CA VAL A 70 -3.20 -9.55 -5.62
C VAL A 70 -2.20 -9.14 -4.54
N LEU A 71 -0.98 -9.66 -4.57
CA LEU A 71 0.03 -9.36 -3.55
C LEU A 71 0.44 -7.88 -3.59
N ALA A 72 0.64 -7.31 -4.77
CA ALA A 72 0.95 -5.89 -4.91
C ALA A 72 -0.19 -5.00 -4.38
N SER A 73 -1.45 -5.36 -4.69
CA SER A 73 -2.62 -4.64 -4.18
C SER A 73 -2.74 -4.74 -2.67
N LEU A 74 -2.56 -5.93 -2.08
CA LEU A 74 -2.56 -6.11 -0.63
C LEU A 74 -1.49 -5.25 0.05
N ALA A 75 -0.27 -5.23 -0.49
CA ALA A 75 0.80 -4.42 0.07
C ALA A 75 0.47 -2.92 0.03
N PHE A 76 0.17 -2.38 -1.16
CA PHE A 76 0.05 -0.93 -1.37
C PHE A 76 -1.31 -0.33 -1.05
N VAL A 77 -2.39 -1.08 -1.27
CA VAL A 77 -3.74 -0.59 -1.00
C VAL A 77 -4.09 -0.84 0.47
N ILE A 78 -3.61 -1.91 1.10
CA ILE A 78 -4.08 -2.30 2.45
C ILE A 78 -3.00 -2.11 3.51
N PHE A 79 -1.91 -2.88 3.47
CA PHE A 79 -1.01 -3.01 4.62
C PHE A 79 -0.14 -1.77 4.85
N PHE A 80 0.44 -1.18 3.80
CA PHE A 80 1.24 0.06 3.94
C PHE A 80 0.40 1.23 4.47
N PRO A 81 -0.76 1.57 3.88
CA PRO A 81 -1.63 2.63 4.40
C PRO A 81 -2.10 2.36 5.83
N MET A 82 -2.53 1.13 6.14
CA MET A 82 -3.04 0.77 7.47
C MET A 82 -1.98 0.96 8.57
N GLY A 83 -0.76 0.46 8.37
CA GLY A 83 0.32 0.68 9.33
C GLY A 83 0.67 2.16 9.51
N SER A 84 0.54 2.97 8.45
CA SER A 84 0.78 4.42 8.47
C SER A 84 -0.36 5.20 9.14
N ILE A 85 -1.62 4.76 8.99
CA ILE A 85 -2.79 5.33 9.69
C ILE A 85 -2.69 5.07 11.20
N LEU A 86 -2.37 3.82 11.59
CA LEU A 86 -2.34 3.41 12.99
C LEU A 86 -1.37 4.27 13.83
N ILE A 87 -0.15 4.52 13.35
CA ILE A 87 0.85 5.35 14.06
C ILE A 87 0.43 6.83 14.21
N ARG A 88 -0.54 7.28 13.42
CA ARG A 88 -1.03 8.67 13.43
C ARG A 88 -2.27 8.87 14.27
N LEU A 89 -3.17 7.88 14.32
CA LEU A 89 -4.46 8.01 15.00
C LEU A 89 -4.48 7.37 16.38
N ALA A 90 -3.78 6.25 16.59
CA ALA A 90 -3.75 5.56 17.87
C ALA A 90 -2.72 6.19 18.83
N SER A 91 -2.89 5.92 20.13
CA SER A 91 -1.97 6.38 21.17
C SER A 91 -1.86 5.35 22.29
N PHE A 92 -0.86 4.47 22.20
CA PHE A 92 -0.53 3.49 23.25
C PHE A 92 0.96 3.11 23.19
N ARG A 93 1.46 2.49 24.27
CA ARG A 93 2.86 2.09 24.39
C ARG A 93 3.17 0.94 23.43
N GLY A 94 4.17 1.12 22.57
CA GLY A 94 4.55 0.11 21.56
C GLY A 94 3.92 0.30 20.17
N LEU A 95 3.18 1.38 19.93
CA LEU A 95 2.57 1.66 18.61
C LEU A 95 3.59 1.70 17.45
N TRP A 96 4.83 2.14 17.71
CA TRP A 96 5.91 2.14 16.72
C TRP A 96 6.31 0.72 16.29
N LEU A 97 6.22 -0.28 17.18
CA LEU A 97 6.45 -1.69 16.85
C LEU A 97 5.34 -2.21 15.95
N VAL A 98 4.08 -1.92 16.29
CA VAL A 98 2.92 -2.30 15.47
C VAL A 98 3.06 -1.70 14.07
N HIS A 99 3.40 -0.42 13.97
CA HIS A 99 3.72 0.22 12.69
C HIS A 99 4.81 -0.53 11.94
N GLY A 100 5.97 -0.76 12.59
CA GLY A 100 7.09 -1.47 11.99
C GLY A 100 6.74 -2.88 11.51
N LEU A 101 5.96 -3.63 12.27
CA LEU A 101 5.48 -4.97 11.89
C LEU A 101 4.61 -4.92 10.64
N PHE A 102 3.65 -3.99 10.56
CA PHE A 102 2.86 -3.78 9.35
C PHE A 102 3.74 -3.41 8.15
N GLN A 103 4.73 -2.52 8.34
CA GLN A 103 5.62 -2.11 7.25
C GLN A 103 6.50 -3.26 6.75
N ILE A 104 7.10 -4.04 7.66
CA ILE A 104 7.95 -5.19 7.31
C ILE A 104 7.12 -6.27 6.61
N PHE A 105 5.94 -6.58 7.15
CA PHE A 105 5.04 -7.56 6.54
C PHE A 105 4.59 -7.15 5.13
N ALA A 106 4.17 -5.90 4.95
CA ALA A 106 3.82 -5.36 3.65
C ALA A 106 5.01 -5.38 2.68
N TYR A 107 6.22 -5.11 3.17
CA TYR A 107 7.42 -5.12 2.37
C TYR A 107 7.78 -6.53 1.88
N ILE A 108 7.67 -7.55 2.74
CA ILE A 108 7.88 -8.96 2.34
C ILE A 108 6.85 -9.37 1.26
N ILE A 109 5.57 -9.03 1.45
CA ILE A 109 4.54 -9.28 0.44
C ILE A 109 4.90 -8.60 -0.89
N TYR A 110 5.35 -7.34 -0.84
CA TYR A 110 5.69 -6.63 -2.07
C TYR A 110 6.96 -7.16 -2.73
N ILE A 111 7.95 -7.65 -1.98
CA ILE A 111 9.11 -8.34 -2.56
C ILE A 111 8.65 -9.57 -3.34
N ALA A 112 7.73 -10.37 -2.78
CA ALA A 112 7.17 -11.53 -3.48
C ALA A 112 6.39 -11.10 -4.74
N ALA A 113 5.57 -10.06 -4.64
CA ALA A 113 4.88 -9.49 -5.81
C ALA A 113 5.87 -9.02 -6.88
N PHE A 114 6.90 -8.27 -6.51
CA PHE A 114 7.92 -7.76 -7.42
C PHE A 114 8.69 -8.90 -8.09
N ALA A 115 9.07 -9.94 -7.35
CA ALA A 115 9.73 -11.12 -7.89
C ALA A 115 8.86 -11.86 -8.93
N LEU A 116 7.56 -11.97 -8.68
CA LEU A 116 6.61 -12.50 -9.69
C LEU A 116 6.55 -11.59 -10.93
N GLY A 117 6.56 -10.26 -10.74
CA GLY A 117 6.63 -9.30 -11.84
C GLY A 117 7.87 -9.48 -12.73
N VAL A 118 9.04 -9.65 -12.12
CA VAL A 118 10.30 -9.95 -12.82
C VAL A 118 10.19 -11.27 -13.57
N SER A 119 9.65 -12.32 -12.94
CA SER A 119 9.44 -13.62 -13.58
C SER A 119 8.52 -13.51 -14.81
N ILE A 120 7.43 -12.74 -14.74
CA ILE A 120 6.53 -12.51 -15.88
C ILE A 120 7.28 -11.87 -17.04
N VAL A 121 8.09 -10.85 -16.79
CA VAL A 121 8.88 -10.17 -17.83
C VAL A 121 9.91 -11.10 -18.46
N GLN A 122 10.62 -11.91 -17.67
CA GLN A 122 11.65 -12.82 -18.17
C GLN A 122 11.10 -13.96 -19.02
N ASN A 123 9.86 -14.37 -18.78
CA ASN A 123 9.23 -15.51 -19.45
C ASN A 123 8.39 -15.10 -20.69
N VAL A 124 8.46 -13.84 -21.10
CA VAL A 124 7.73 -13.31 -22.26
C VAL A 124 8.74 -12.79 -23.28
N PRO A 125 8.66 -13.21 -24.56
CA PRO A 125 9.65 -12.86 -25.59
C PRO A 125 9.52 -11.42 -26.13
N VAL A 126 8.71 -10.58 -25.50
CA VAL A 126 8.57 -9.16 -25.85
C VAL A 126 9.07 -8.29 -24.71
N ASN A 127 9.65 -7.13 -25.05
CA ASN A 127 10.06 -6.17 -24.04
C ASN A 127 8.81 -5.57 -23.38
N LEU A 128 8.62 -5.82 -22.09
CA LEU A 128 7.55 -5.22 -21.28
C LEU A 128 8.05 -4.04 -20.44
N LEU A 129 9.37 -3.82 -20.37
CA LEU A 129 9.99 -2.84 -19.47
C LEU A 129 9.91 -1.39 -19.95
N ASP A 130 9.46 -1.16 -21.18
CA ASP A 130 9.23 0.17 -21.75
C ASP A 130 7.88 0.78 -21.33
N HIS A 131 7.03 0.00 -20.66
CA HIS A 131 5.75 0.48 -20.15
C HIS A 131 5.87 1.18 -18.79
N TYR A 132 4.95 2.12 -18.53
CA TYR A 132 4.95 2.91 -17.29
C TYR A 132 4.87 2.04 -16.03
N HIS A 133 4.10 0.96 -16.04
CA HIS A 133 3.88 0.14 -14.84
C HIS A 133 5.16 -0.55 -14.34
N PRO A 134 5.94 -1.28 -15.16
CA PRO A 134 7.22 -1.84 -14.71
C PRO A 134 8.25 -0.78 -14.30
N ILE A 135 8.37 0.33 -15.04
CA ILE A 135 9.30 1.41 -14.71
C ILE A 135 9.00 2.02 -13.34
N ILE A 136 7.73 2.39 -13.11
CA ILE A 136 7.30 2.96 -11.83
C ILE A 136 7.38 1.90 -10.72
N GLY A 137 7.04 0.64 -11.00
CA GLY A 137 7.16 -0.47 -10.05
C GLY A 137 8.58 -0.69 -9.54
N ILE A 138 9.58 -0.64 -10.44
CA ILE A 138 11.01 -0.72 -10.11
C ILE A 138 11.42 0.49 -9.28
N LEU A 139 11.03 1.70 -9.68
CA LEU A 139 11.32 2.92 -8.93
C LEU A 139 10.76 2.83 -7.50
N VAL A 140 9.49 2.45 -7.36
CA VAL A 140 8.83 2.25 -6.06
C VAL A 140 9.55 1.22 -5.21
N PHE A 141 9.99 0.09 -5.81
CA PHE A 141 10.74 -0.94 -5.11
C PHE A 141 12.08 -0.42 -4.55
N VAL A 142 12.84 0.31 -5.37
CA VAL A 142 14.12 0.93 -4.96
C VAL A 142 13.90 1.98 -3.87
N LEU A 143 12.90 2.84 -4.00
CA LEU A 143 12.59 3.86 -2.99
C LEU A 143 12.15 3.22 -1.67
N LEU A 144 11.39 2.13 -1.73
CA LEU A 144 10.92 1.39 -0.57
C LEU A 144 12.07 0.69 0.17
N PHE A 145 13.14 0.27 -0.50
CA PHE A 145 14.33 -0.28 0.15
C PHE A 145 14.95 0.70 1.17
N PHE A 146 14.93 2.01 0.89
CA PHE A 146 15.44 3.03 1.80
C PHE A 146 14.49 3.35 2.96
N GLN A 147 13.21 2.99 2.89
CA GLN A 147 12.21 3.32 3.91
C GLN A 147 12.53 2.74 5.30
N PRO A 148 12.84 1.44 5.45
CA PRO A 148 13.21 0.87 6.75
C PRO A 148 14.46 1.51 7.36
N ILE A 149 15.47 1.82 6.53
CA ILE A 149 16.71 2.47 6.97
C ILE A 149 16.40 3.86 7.54
N LEU A 150 15.64 4.66 6.79
CA LEU A 150 15.21 5.98 7.23
C LEU A 150 14.28 5.91 8.46
N GLY A 151 13.42 4.89 8.53
CA GLY A 151 12.53 4.65 9.67
C GLY A 151 13.29 4.33 10.96
N PHE A 152 14.32 3.48 10.88
CA PHE A 152 15.20 3.18 12.00
C PHE A 152 15.96 4.43 12.48
N LEU A 153 16.59 5.16 11.54
CA LEU A 153 17.29 6.40 11.85
C LEU A 153 16.36 7.47 12.46
N HIS A 154 15.16 7.61 11.90
CA HIS A 154 14.12 8.49 12.44
C HIS A 154 13.77 8.11 13.87
N HIS A 155 13.48 6.83 14.15
CA HIS A 155 13.10 6.37 15.48
C HIS A 155 14.22 6.58 16.50
N TYR A 156 15.45 6.20 16.16
CA TYR A 156 16.62 6.38 17.03
C TYR A 156 16.84 7.85 17.40
N GLN A 157 16.80 8.74 16.42
CA GLN A 157 16.99 10.16 16.65
C GLN A 157 15.80 10.82 17.35
N TYR A 158 14.58 10.40 17.07
CA TYR A 158 13.40 10.91 17.76
C TYR A 158 13.43 10.53 19.24
N LYS A 159 13.90 9.32 19.58
CA LYS A 159 14.10 8.90 20.97
C LYS A 159 15.21 9.71 21.66
N LYS A 160 16.26 10.11 20.93
CA LYS A 160 17.39 10.88 21.49
C LYS A 160 17.10 12.36 21.67
N TYR A 161 16.45 13.00 20.70
CA TYR A 161 16.30 14.46 20.64
C TYR A 161 14.87 14.96 20.88
N SER A 162 13.87 14.06 20.95
CA SER A 162 12.45 14.40 21.11
C SER A 162 11.92 15.44 20.11
N ARG A 163 12.59 15.59 18.96
CA ARG A 163 12.26 16.54 17.89
C ARG A 163 12.46 15.91 16.53
N ARG A 164 11.82 16.49 15.51
CA ARG A 164 12.05 16.09 14.12
C ARG A 164 13.45 16.47 13.68
N THR A 165 14.12 15.52 13.07
CA THR A 165 15.42 15.66 12.40
C THR A 165 15.25 15.62 10.89
N ILE A 166 16.34 15.84 10.14
CA ILE A 166 16.32 15.72 8.68
C ILE A 166 15.86 14.32 8.23
N TRP A 167 16.28 13.27 8.94
CA TRP A 167 15.89 11.88 8.71
C TRP A 167 14.39 11.64 8.96
N SER A 168 13.81 12.38 9.90
CA SER A 168 12.36 12.35 10.14
C SER A 168 11.59 12.84 8.92
N HIS A 169 12.03 13.95 8.32
CA HIS A 169 11.40 14.50 7.13
C HIS A 169 11.59 13.59 5.92
N GLY A 170 12.80 13.04 5.74
CA GLY A 170 13.10 12.06 4.69
C GLY A 170 12.17 10.84 4.77
N HIS A 171 12.07 10.20 5.94
CA HIS A 171 11.18 9.06 6.15
C HIS A 171 9.71 9.39 5.84
N LEU A 172 9.20 10.51 6.37
CA LEU A 172 7.81 10.94 6.21
C LEU A 172 7.45 11.26 4.75
N TRP A 173 8.27 12.05 4.05
CA TRP A 173 7.99 12.45 2.67
C TRP A 173 8.18 11.32 1.69
N LEU A 174 9.28 10.57 1.81
CA LEU A 174 9.50 9.40 0.96
C LEU A 174 8.36 8.39 1.14
N GLY A 175 7.88 8.17 2.36
CA GLY A 175 6.77 7.24 2.61
C GLY A 175 5.47 7.70 1.95
N ARG A 176 5.21 9.02 1.93
CA ARG A 176 4.03 9.59 1.26
C ARG A 176 4.09 9.41 -0.26
N PHE A 177 5.26 9.65 -0.86
CA PHE A 177 5.48 9.44 -2.28
C PHE A 177 5.33 7.97 -2.65
N VAL A 178 5.99 7.07 -1.92
CA VAL A 178 5.99 5.63 -2.20
C VAL A 178 4.59 5.02 -2.10
N ILE A 179 3.81 5.36 -1.06
CA ILE A 179 2.42 4.86 -0.94
C ILE A 179 1.56 5.34 -2.11
N THR A 180 1.63 6.63 -2.44
CA THR A 180 0.80 7.21 -3.51
C THR A 180 1.20 6.64 -4.88
N LEU A 181 2.50 6.60 -5.18
CA LEU A 181 3.01 6.03 -6.42
C LEU A 181 2.67 4.54 -6.55
N GLY A 182 2.75 3.77 -5.47
CA GLY A 182 2.42 2.34 -5.53
C GLY A 182 0.93 2.07 -5.78
N ILE A 183 0.03 2.90 -5.23
CA ILE A 183 -1.41 2.83 -5.54
C ILE A 183 -1.68 3.23 -7.00
N ILE A 184 -1.07 4.31 -7.48
CA ILE A 184 -1.18 4.69 -8.90
C ILE A 184 -0.63 3.56 -9.79
N ASN A 185 0.50 2.97 -9.40
CA ASN A 185 1.15 1.91 -10.16
C ASN A 185 0.28 0.64 -10.26
N GLY A 186 -0.47 0.29 -9.22
CA GLY A 186 -1.40 -0.84 -9.30
C GLY A 186 -2.55 -0.58 -10.29
N GLY A 187 -3.08 0.65 -10.33
CA GLY A 187 -4.04 1.06 -11.36
C GLY A 187 -3.45 1.03 -12.78
N LEU A 188 -2.21 1.48 -12.94
CA LEU A 188 -1.47 1.36 -14.21
C LEU A 188 -1.21 -0.09 -14.59
N GLY A 189 -1.02 -0.99 -13.63
CA GLY A 189 -0.86 -2.44 -13.88
C GLY A 189 -2.13 -3.07 -14.44
N LEU A 190 -3.31 -2.69 -13.93
CA LEU A 190 -4.59 -3.12 -14.48
C LEU A 190 -4.80 -2.61 -15.90
N ARG A 191 -4.50 -1.32 -16.14
CA ARG A 191 -4.54 -0.73 -17.48
C ARG A 191 -3.58 -1.45 -18.44
N PHE A 192 -2.36 -1.75 -17.98
CA PHE A 192 -1.35 -2.44 -18.77
C PHE A 192 -1.78 -3.87 -19.16
N ALA A 193 -2.44 -4.59 -18.26
CA ALA A 193 -3.01 -5.91 -18.54
C ALA A 193 -4.12 -5.82 -19.62
N THR A 194 -4.99 -4.81 -19.55
CA THR A 194 -6.01 -4.54 -20.58
C THR A 194 -5.40 -4.18 -21.93
N GLU A 195 -4.46 -3.23 -21.98
CA GLU A 195 -3.86 -2.75 -23.24
C GLU A 195 -3.07 -3.83 -23.98
N THR A 196 -2.42 -4.73 -23.24
CA THR A 196 -1.65 -5.84 -23.83
C THR A 196 -2.50 -7.07 -24.14
N GLY A 197 -3.78 -7.08 -23.76
CA GLY A 197 -4.66 -8.25 -23.85
C GLY A 197 -4.19 -9.44 -23.02
N ARG A 198 -3.22 -9.23 -22.13
CA ARG A 198 -2.63 -10.30 -21.30
C ARG A 198 -3.36 -10.36 -19.98
N TYR A 199 -4.21 -11.38 -19.84
CA TYR A 199 -4.98 -11.62 -18.62
C TYR A 199 -5.80 -10.39 -18.24
N GLU A 200 -6.60 -9.93 -19.21
CA GLU A 200 -7.43 -8.73 -19.07
C GLU A 200 -8.31 -8.83 -17.83
N PRO A 201 -8.17 -7.88 -16.88
CA PRO A 201 -9.02 -7.87 -15.70
C PRO A 201 -10.45 -7.55 -16.10
N SER A 202 -11.43 -8.19 -15.45
CA SER A 202 -12.83 -7.88 -15.67
C SER A 202 -13.12 -6.43 -15.26
N LYS A 203 -14.16 -5.83 -15.85
CA LYS A 203 -14.64 -4.49 -15.45
C LYS A 203 -14.91 -4.41 -13.95
N SER A 204 -15.44 -5.48 -13.35
CA SER A 204 -15.67 -5.57 -11.91
C SER A 204 -14.37 -5.50 -11.10
N GLN A 205 -13.30 -6.16 -11.54
CA GLN A 205 -11.99 -6.11 -10.86
C GLN A 205 -11.36 -4.71 -10.94
N ILE A 206 -11.44 -4.06 -12.10
CA ILE A 206 -10.96 -2.68 -12.28
C ILE A 206 -11.72 -1.72 -11.36
N ILE A 207 -13.05 -1.81 -11.34
CA ILE A 207 -13.90 -0.98 -10.48
C ILE A 207 -13.61 -1.25 -9.01
N ALA A 208 -13.53 -2.52 -8.61
CA ALA A 208 -13.26 -2.91 -7.23
C ALA A 208 -11.91 -2.37 -6.74
N TYR A 209 -10.85 -2.54 -7.54
CA TYR A 209 -9.55 -1.95 -7.22
C TYR A 209 -9.65 -0.43 -7.08
N GLY A 210 -10.23 0.25 -8.08
CA GLY A 210 -10.33 1.72 -8.10
C GLY A 210 -11.06 2.28 -6.88
N VAL A 211 -12.22 1.71 -6.52
CA VAL A 211 -13.02 2.15 -5.37
C VAL A 211 -12.26 1.94 -4.06
N VAL A 212 -11.69 0.74 -3.84
CA VAL A 212 -11.00 0.41 -2.59
C VAL A 212 -9.72 1.22 -2.44
N ALA A 213 -8.95 1.35 -3.51
CA ALA A 213 -7.74 2.17 -3.56
C ALA A 213 -8.05 3.64 -3.26
N ALA A 214 -9.09 4.21 -3.87
CA ALA A 214 -9.47 5.60 -3.65
C ALA A 214 -9.92 5.85 -2.20
N ILE A 215 -10.78 4.98 -1.66
CA ILE A 215 -11.24 5.09 -0.27
C ILE A 215 -10.06 4.99 0.69
N MET A 216 -9.20 3.99 0.54
CA MET A 216 -8.08 3.80 1.46
C MET A 216 -7.05 4.91 1.35
N TRP A 217 -6.76 5.38 0.13
CA TRP A 217 -5.87 6.52 -0.07
C TRP A 217 -6.43 7.77 0.60
N LEU A 218 -7.74 8.04 0.46
CA LEU A 218 -8.39 9.18 1.11
C LEU A 218 -8.33 9.07 2.64
N LEU A 219 -8.64 7.90 3.21
CA LEU A 219 -8.52 7.65 4.65
C LEU A 219 -7.09 7.89 5.14
N TRP A 220 -6.09 7.42 4.39
CA TRP A 220 -4.69 7.61 4.71
C TRP A 220 -4.25 9.07 4.61
N VAL A 221 -4.72 9.83 3.62
CA VAL A 221 -4.46 11.27 3.48
C VAL A 221 -5.09 12.03 4.65
N VAL A 222 -6.35 11.77 4.97
CA VAL A 222 -7.06 12.41 6.10
C VAL A 222 -6.34 12.11 7.41
N ALA A 223 -5.98 10.85 7.67
CA ALA A 223 -5.21 10.46 8.85
C ALA A 223 -3.82 11.13 8.87
N SER A 224 -3.18 11.26 7.71
CA SER A 224 -1.89 11.94 7.55
C SER A 224 -1.96 13.42 7.92
N VAL A 225 -2.97 14.13 7.44
CA VAL A 225 -3.18 15.56 7.72
C VAL A 225 -3.63 15.76 9.16
N PHE A 226 -4.60 14.99 9.64
CA PHE A 226 -5.11 15.09 11.01
C PHE A 226 -4.02 14.79 12.05
N GLY A 227 -3.29 13.69 11.86
CA GLY A 227 -2.19 13.32 12.76
C GLY A 227 -1.05 14.35 12.77
N GLU A 228 -0.78 14.99 11.62
CA GLU A 228 0.20 16.08 11.54
C GLU A 228 -0.28 17.33 12.30
N ARG A 229 -1.51 17.77 12.04
CA ARG A 229 -2.11 18.94 12.71
C ARG A 229 -2.17 18.77 14.22
N ARG A 230 -2.58 17.59 14.71
CA ARG A 230 -2.63 17.28 16.15
C ARG A 230 -1.26 17.41 16.81
N ARG A 231 -0.21 16.88 16.19
CA ARG A 231 1.17 16.94 16.71
C ARG A 231 1.73 18.36 16.69
N SER A 232 1.42 19.12 15.64
CA SER A 232 1.84 20.53 15.55
C SER A 232 1.18 21.40 16.62
N LYS A 233 -0.12 21.21 16.89
CA LYS A 233 -0.84 21.91 17.97
C LYS A 233 -0.26 21.60 19.35
N ALA A 234 -0.10 20.31 19.67
CA ALA A 234 0.48 19.90 20.95
C ALA A 234 1.91 20.45 21.17
N ARG A 235 2.70 20.59 20.10
CA ARG A 235 4.02 21.21 20.19
C ARG A 235 3.94 22.72 20.43
N ALA A 236 3.01 23.42 19.79
CA ALA A 236 2.82 24.86 19.99
C ALA A 236 2.38 25.16 21.43
N GLU A 237 1.39 24.41 21.94
CA GLU A 237 0.94 24.51 23.34
C GLU A 237 2.08 24.25 24.33
N ALA A 238 2.92 23.23 24.09
CA ALA A 238 4.07 22.95 24.94
C ALA A 238 5.12 24.08 24.95
N ILE A 239 5.36 24.73 23.81
CA ILE A 239 6.26 25.89 23.71
C ILE A 239 5.67 27.10 24.45
N GLU A 240 4.36 27.33 24.31
CA GLU A 240 3.68 28.41 25.00
C GLU A 240 3.75 28.25 26.53
N LEU A 241 3.48 27.05 27.04
CA LEU A 241 3.61 26.72 28.46
C LEU A 241 5.05 26.90 28.96
N GLN A 242 6.04 26.51 28.17
CA GLN A 242 7.46 26.71 28.51
C GLN A 242 7.82 28.21 28.59
N ASN A 243 7.32 29.02 27.65
CA ASN A 243 7.54 30.46 27.65
C ASN A 243 6.84 31.16 28.83
N GLN A 244 5.63 30.71 29.19
CA GLN A 244 4.92 31.21 30.36
C GLN A 244 5.66 30.87 31.65
N ALA A 245 6.13 29.62 31.79
CA ALA A 245 6.93 29.19 32.94
C ALA A 245 8.23 30.00 33.08
N ALA A 246 8.92 30.29 31.97
CA ALA A 246 10.13 31.12 31.97
C ALA A 246 9.84 32.56 32.44
N LYS A 247 8.73 33.16 32.00
CA LYS A 247 8.31 34.51 32.44
C LYS A 247 7.99 34.58 33.93
N LEU A 248 7.45 33.51 34.52
CA LEU A 248 7.16 33.45 35.96
C LEU A 248 8.43 33.24 36.81
N GLN A 249 9.51 32.73 36.21
CA GLN A 249 10.77 32.45 36.89
C GLN A 249 11.72 33.66 36.89
N ASP A 250 11.49 34.65 36.01
CA ASP A 250 12.22 35.91 35.99
C ASP A 250 11.59 36.86 37.02
N PRO A 251 12.30 37.26 38.10
CA PRO A 251 11.73 38.17 39.08
C PRO A 251 11.36 39.51 38.42
N PRO A 252 10.28 40.18 38.86
CA PRO A 252 9.91 41.48 38.33
C PRO A 252 11.11 42.43 38.42
N PRO A 253 11.30 43.34 37.44
CA PRO A 253 12.37 44.33 37.51
C PRO A 253 12.31 45.03 38.86
N TYR A 254 13.44 45.15 39.54
CA TYR A 254 13.52 45.89 40.79
C TYR A 254 13.13 47.34 40.49
N GLU A 255 11.94 47.75 40.92
CA GLU A 255 11.51 49.13 40.81
C GLU A 255 12.28 49.91 41.89
N HIS A 256 13.32 50.64 41.49
CA HIS A 256 14.03 51.56 42.38
C HIS A 256 13.10 52.71 42.75
N HIS A 257 12.25 52.50 43.76
CA HIS A 257 11.58 53.60 44.45
C HIS A 257 12.60 54.34 45.31
N TYR A 258 13.42 55.20 44.69
CA TYR A 258 14.11 56.26 45.41
C TYR A 258 13.06 57.30 45.85
N LYS A 259 12.50 57.10 47.04
CA LYS A 259 11.85 58.18 47.77
C LYS A 259 12.93 59.16 48.19
N HIS A 260 13.11 60.23 47.42
CA HIS A 260 13.78 61.43 47.91
C HIS A 260 12.89 62.04 49.01
N GLN A 261 13.10 61.60 50.25
CA GLN A 261 12.77 62.39 51.43
C GLN A 261 13.94 63.32 51.71
N LEU A 262 13.91 64.53 51.15
CA LEU A 262 14.68 65.66 51.65
C LEU A 262 13.82 66.93 51.52
N ALA A 263 13.85 67.71 52.60
CA ALA A 263 13.15 68.96 52.91
C ALA A 263 11.68 68.83 53.35
#